data_AF-A0A4R7FJE8-F1
#
_entry.id   AF-A0A4R7FJE8-F1
#
_cell.length_a   1.000
_cell.length_b   1.000
_cell.length_c   1.000
_cell.angle_alpha   90.00
_cell.angle_beta   90.00
_cell.angle_gamma   90.00
#
_symmetry.space_group_name_H-M   'P 1'
#
loop_
_entity.id
_entity.type
_entity.pdbx_description
1 polymer ?
#
loop_
_entity_poly.entity_id
_entity_poly.type
_entity_poly.pdbx_seq_one_letter_code
_entity_poly.pdbx_strand_id
1 'polypeptide(L)'
;MSRQALHVSLNVNKYQFHIEIIEQVLWPRGIYGLVVFLIGLFCALILSNFSFQSINAYRKIHQWHANDASIEELVVKNSLLHMKYKYKVGGHYYINSKLEAEGIPKAEISNSQRLQLEEMKRDGRSIAIKYNPKNPSDSVYLIDPNEIYYTLVLVIFSLYSLLIYIFVIVIKLMKYMKNCDAH
;
A
#
# COMPACT_ATOMS: atom_id res chain seq x y z
N MET A 1 -20.69 -42.03 -22.49
CA MET A 1 -19.95 -41.34 -21.41
C MET A 1 -19.34 -40.07 -21.98
N SER A 2 -19.70 -38.93 -21.40
CA SER A 2 -19.80 -37.62 -22.07
C SER A 2 -18.48 -36.84 -22.12
N ARG A 3 -18.32 -35.99 -23.15
CA ARG A 3 -17.21 -35.02 -23.30
C ARG A 3 -16.97 -34.14 -22.06
N GLN A 4 -17.96 -33.99 -21.18
CA GLN A 4 -17.84 -33.28 -19.91
C GLN A 4 -16.91 -33.98 -18.91
N ALA A 5 -16.94 -35.31 -18.82
CA ALA A 5 -16.04 -36.06 -17.93
C ALA A 5 -14.57 -35.95 -18.35
N LEU A 6 -14.32 -35.90 -19.66
CA LEU A 6 -12.97 -35.74 -20.22
C LEU A 6 -12.44 -34.31 -20.08
N HIS A 7 -13.31 -33.29 -20.21
CA HIS A 7 -12.94 -31.90 -19.96
C HIS A 7 -12.64 -31.61 -18.48
N VAL A 8 -13.37 -32.25 -17.57
CA VAL A 8 -13.12 -32.14 -16.12
C VAL A 8 -11.81 -32.83 -15.75
N SER A 9 -11.52 -34.04 -16.26
CA SER A 9 -10.27 -34.74 -15.95
C SER A 9 -9.03 -34.04 -16.50
N LEU A 10 -9.10 -33.45 -17.70
CA LEU A 10 -8.01 -32.65 -18.27
C LEU A 10 -7.75 -31.35 -17.49
N ASN A 11 -8.80 -30.69 -17.00
CA ASN A 11 -8.65 -29.50 -16.18
C ASN A 11 -8.03 -29.82 -14.80
N VAL A 12 -8.52 -30.87 -14.13
CA VAL A 12 -7.99 -31.31 -12.82
C VAL A 12 -6.49 -31.60 -12.89
N ASN A 13 -6.03 -32.25 -13.97
CA ASN A 13 -4.63 -32.60 -14.16
C ASN A 13 -3.73 -31.36 -14.37
N LYS A 14 -4.24 -30.33 -15.07
CA LYS A 14 -3.51 -29.07 -15.28
C LYS A 14 -3.35 -28.26 -14.00
N TYR A 15 -4.39 -28.19 -13.15
CA TYR A 15 -4.32 -27.47 -11.87
C TYR A 15 -3.38 -28.16 -10.87
N GLN A 16 -3.38 -29.50 -10.82
CA GLN A 16 -2.44 -30.25 -9.98
C GLN A 16 -0.98 -29.98 -10.36
N PHE A 17 -0.67 -29.95 -11.66
CA PHE A 17 0.67 -29.64 -12.15
C PHE A 17 1.17 -28.25 -11.72
N HIS A 18 0.31 -27.22 -11.82
CA HIS A 18 0.67 -25.87 -11.37
C HIS A 18 0.88 -25.77 -9.86
N ILE A 19 0.05 -26.48 -9.07
CA ILE A 19 0.19 -26.54 -7.61
C ILE A 19 1.52 -27.20 -7.21
N GLU A 20 1.88 -28.30 -7.87
CA GLU A 20 3.14 -29.01 -7.62
C GLU A 20 4.36 -28.15 -7.93
N ILE A 21 4.35 -27.39 -9.03
CA ILE A 21 5.43 -26.46 -9.34
C ILE A 21 5.58 -25.39 -8.25
N ILE A 22 4.47 -24.75 -7.85
CA ILE A 22 4.48 -23.70 -6.82
C ILE A 22 5.01 -24.26 -5.50
N GLU A 23 4.56 -25.45 -5.10
CA GLU A 23 5.02 -26.13 -3.90
C GLU A 23 6.52 -26.49 -3.98
N GLN A 24 6.99 -26.99 -5.12
CA GLN A 24 8.39 -27.36 -5.28
C GLN A 24 9.34 -26.16 -5.24
N VAL A 25 8.91 -25.00 -5.76
CA VAL A 25 9.70 -23.77 -5.81
C VAL A 25 9.73 -23.08 -4.45
N LEU A 26 8.61 -23.03 -3.73
CA LEU A 26 8.49 -22.24 -2.51
C LEU A 26 8.70 -23.05 -1.23
N TRP A 27 8.40 -24.35 -1.23
CA TRP A 27 8.52 -25.13 -0.01
C TRP A 27 10.00 -25.37 0.34
N PRO A 28 10.41 -25.08 1.58
CA PRO A 28 11.79 -25.24 2.00
C PRO A 28 12.26 -26.71 1.90
N ARG A 29 13.36 -26.92 1.16
CA ARG A 29 14.11 -28.19 1.17
C ARG A 29 15.33 -28.01 2.05
N GLY A 30 15.25 -28.51 3.28
CA GLY A 30 16.31 -28.39 4.28
C GLY A 30 16.31 -27.06 5.05
N ILE A 31 17.28 -26.92 5.97
CA ILE A 31 17.32 -25.84 6.97
C ILE A 31 17.51 -24.47 6.30
N TYR A 32 18.38 -24.35 5.30
CA TYR A 32 18.59 -23.09 4.58
C TYR A 32 17.35 -22.63 3.83
N GLY A 33 16.63 -23.55 3.19
CA GLY A 33 15.35 -23.24 2.55
C GLY A 33 14.33 -22.73 3.57
N LEU A 34 14.29 -23.32 4.77
CA LEU A 34 13.36 -22.94 5.83
C LEU A 34 13.64 -21.51 6.33
N VAL A 35 14.91 -21.16 6.50
CA VAL A 35 15.32 -19.80 6.86
C VAL A 35 14.87 -18.79 5.80
N VAL A 36 15.13 -19.07 4.50
CA VAL A 36 14.71 -18.19 3.40
C VAL A 36 13.19 -18.05 3.33
N PHE A 37 12.46 -19.15 3.52
CA PHE A 37 10.99 -19.15 3.56
C PHE A 37 10.44 -18.28 4.69
N LEU A 38 11.01 -18.39 5.90
CA LEU A 38 10.60 -17.60 7.06
C LEU A 38 10.92 -16.11 6.87
N ILE A 39 12.08 -15.77 6.31
CA ILE A 39 12.43 -14.38 5.97
C ILE A 39 11.43 -13.83 4.94
N GLY A 40 11.13 -14.60 3.89
CA GLY A 40 10.17 -14.22 2.86
C GLY A 40 8.76 -13.99 3.42
N LEU A 41 8.29 -14.89 4.28
CA LEU A 41 7.00 -14.75 4.97
C LEU A 41 6.99 -13.52 5.88
N PHE A 42 8.04 -13.29 6.65
CA PHE A 42 8.16 -12.13 7.54
C PHE A 42 8.15 -10.81 6.75
N CYS A 43 8.91 -10.74 5.64
CA CYS A 43 8.88 -9.60 4.73
C CYS A 43 7.48 -9.37 4.14
N ALA A 44 6.78 -10.44 3.72
CA ALA A 44 5.41 -10.33 3.21
C ALA A 44 4.43 -9.80 4.27
N LEU A 45 4.58 -10.22 5.53
CA LEU A 45 3.79 -9.72 6.65
C LEU A 45 4.05 -8.23 6.94
N ILE A 46 5.32 -7.82 6.99
CA ILE A 46 5.68 -6.40 7.17
C ILE A 46 5.10 -5.56 6.04
N LEU A 47 5.29 -6.00 4.80
CA LEU A 47 4.80 -5.28 3.62
C LEU A 47 3.27 -5.18 3.63
N SER A 48 2.58 -6.24 4.02
CA SER A 48 1.12 -6.23 4.16
C SER A 48 0.66 -5.26 5.24
N ASN A 49 1.30 -5.24 6.41
CA ASN A 49 0.98 -4.30 7.48
C ASN A 49 1.17 -2.85 7.02
N PHE A 50 2.28 -2.55 6.34
CA PHE A 50 2.53 -1.23 5.77
C PHE A 50 1.43 -0.82 4.77
N SER A 51 1.12 -1.71 3.82
CA SER A 51 0.04 -1.53 2.85
C SER A 51 -1.32 -1.23 3.51
N PHE A 52 -1.67 -1.94 4.59
CA PHE A 52 -2.91 -1.71 5.33
C PHE A 52 -2.93 -0.35 6.02
N GLN A 53 -1.81 0.10 6.61
CA GLN A 53 -1.71 1.42 7.21
C GLN A 53 -1.92 2.51 6.17
N SER A 54 -1.26 2.42 5.01
CA SER A 54 -1.39 3.40 3.94
C SER A 54 -2.81 3.44 3.36
N ILE A 55 -3.44 2.30 3.10
CA ILE A 55 -4.86 2.27 2.66
C ILE A 55 -5.77 2.93 3.68
N ASN A 56 -5.60 2.63 4.97
CA ASN A 56 -6.43 3.21 6.01
C ASN A 56 -6.26 4.73 6.08
N ALA A 57 -5.05 5.24 5.86
CA ALA A 57 -4.77 6.66 5.76
C ALA A 57 -5.49 7.30 4.56
N TYR A 58 -5.37 6.72 3.36
CA TYR A 58 -6.09 7.21 2.17
C TYR A 58 -7.61 7.14 2.33
N ARG A 59 -8.14 6.07 2.93
CA ARG A 59 -9.57 5.91 3.21
C ARG A 59 -10.09 7.02 4.13
N LYS A 60 -9.33 7.38 5.18
CA LYS A 60 -9.69 8.50 6.07
C LYS A 60 -9.77 9.81 5.28
N ILE A 61 -8.78 10.09 4.44
CA ILE A 61 -8.69 11.33 3.65
C ILE A 61 -9.68 11.37 2.49
N HIS A 62 -10.10 10.23 1.95
CA HIS A 62 -11.07 10.20 0.87
C HIS A 62 -12.40 10.86 1.26
N GLN A 63 -12.76 10.79 2.55
CA GLN A 63 -13.98 11.40 3.10
C GLN A 63 -13.80 12.89 3.45
N TRP A 64 -12.60 13.43 3.34
CA TRP A 64 -12.29 14.82 3.66
C TRP A 64 -12.67 15.75 2.50
N HIS A 65 -12.99 17.00 2.84
CA HIS A 65 -13.42 17.99 1.86
C HIS A 65 -12.20 18.66 1.22
N ALA A 66 -12.27 18.91 -0.08
CA ALA A 66 -11.27 19.70 -0.80
C ALA A 66 -11.36 21.18 -0.39
N ASN A 67 -10.22 21.84 -0.32
CA ASN A 67 -10.13 23.28 -0.09
C ASN A 67 -8.83 23.83 -0.70
N ASP A 68 -8.78 25.14 -0.85
CA ASP A 68 -7.60 25.86 -1.29
C ASP A 68 -6.85 26.44 -0.09
N ALA A 69 -5.53 26.36 -0.14
CA ALA A 69 -4.64 26.92 0.87
C ALA A 69 -3.56 27.81 0.25
N SER A 70 -3.08 28.79 1.00
CA SER A 70 -1.91 29.60 0.64
C SER A 70 -0.67 29.07 1.36
N ILE A 71 0.49 29.07 0.69
CA ILE A 71 1.76 28.65 1.28
C ILE A 71 2.36 29.82 2.09
N GLU A 72 2.54 29.61 3.39
CA GLU A 72 3.18 30.58 4.29
C GLU A 72 4.70 30.32 4.37
N GLU A 73 5.08 29.05 4.59
CA GLU A 73 6.47 28.64 4.77
C GLU A 73 6.79 27.46 3.87
N LEU A 74 7.98 27.48 3.25
CA LEU A 74 8.47 26.39 2.41
C LEU A 74 9.96 26.25 2.69
N VAL A 75 10.37 25.13 3.31
CA VAL A 75 11.76 24.83 3.66
C VAL A 75 12.07 23.42 3.18
N VAL A 76 13.17 23.24 2.46
CA VAL A 76 13.64 21.92 2.04
C VAL A 76 14.95 21.63 2.75
N LYS A 77 14.97 20.57 3.56
CA LYS A 77 16.17 20.13 4.29
C LYS A 77 16.39 18.65 4.02
N ASN A 78 17.57 18.28 3.52
CA ASN A 78 17.92 16.90 3.20
C ASN A 78 16.87 16.20 2.31
N SER A 79 16.41 16.87 1.25
CA SER A 79 15.34 16.38 0.34
C SER A 79 13.95 16.21 0.96
N LEU A 80 13.78 16.51 2.25
CA LEU A 80 12.48 16.53 2.90
C LEU A 80 11.88 17.94 2.79
N LEU A 81 10.70 17.99 2.17
CA LEU A 81 9.89 19.20 2.15
C LEU A 81 9.30 19.44 3.54
N HIS A 82 9.32 20.69 3.98
CA HIS A 82 8.55 21.21 5.08
C HIS A 82 7.75 22.39 4.56
N MET A 83 6.42 22.25 4.51
CA MET A 83 5.52 23.29 4.05
C MET A 83 4.56 23.66 5.17
N LYS A 84 4.39 24.95 5.45
CA LYS A 84 3.26 25.46 6.24
C LYS A 84 2.32 26.20 5.31
N TYR A 85 1.03 25.93 5.46
CA TYR A 85 0.00 26.53 4.64
C TYR A 85 -1.19 26.98 5.50
N LYS A 86 -1.90 27.97 5.00
CA LYS A 86 -3.05 28.61 5.65
C LYS A 86 -4.28 28.49 4.77
N TYR A 87 -5.42 28.14 5.35
CA TYR A 87 -6.69 27.95 4.66
C TYR A 87 -7.85 28.46 5.50
N LYS A 88 -9.01 28.63 4.86
CA LYS A 88 -10.23 29.16 5.51
C LYS A 88 -11.35 28.15 5.44
N VAL A 89 -12.00 27.88 6.58
CA VAL A 89 -13.19 27.02 6.67
C VAL A 89 -14.22 27.73 7.52
N GLY A 90 -15.43 27.94 6.99
CA GLY A 90 -16.54 28.55 7.74
C GLY A 90 -16.23 29.92 8.33
N GLY A 91 -15.43 30.76 7.66
CA GLY A 91 -15.05 32.08 8.17
C GLY A 91 -13.76 32.11 9.00
N HIS A 92 -13.31 30.97 9.52
CA HIS A 92 -12.13 30.87 10.38
C HIS A 92 -10.89 30.45 9.60
N TYR A 93 -9.74 31.01 9.96
CA TYR A 93 -8.44 30.64 9.39
C TYR A 93 -7.78 29.53 10.20
N TYR A 94 -7.21 28.58 9.49
CA TYR A 94 -6.45 27.45 10.03
C TYR A 94 -5.07 27.43 9.39
N ILE A 95 -4.07 26.99 10.15
CA ILE A 95 -2.70 26.81 9.69
C ILE A 95 -2.31 25.37 9.99
N ASN A 96 -1.73 24.70 9.00
CA ASN A 96 -1.19 23.37 9.19
C ASN A 96 0.14 23.23 8.43
N SER A 97 0.92 22.24 8.81
CA SER A 97 2.22 21.92 8.20
C SER A 97 2.32 20.49 7.70
N LYS A 98 1.19 19.77 7.70
CA LYS A 98 1.13 18.36 7.37
C LYS A 98 1.08 18.20 5.85
N LEU A 99 2.20 17.75 5.30
CA LEU A 99 2.29 17.40 3.88
C LEU A 99 1.43 16.17 3.64
N GLU A 100 1.77 15.02 4.23
CA GLU A 100 1.06 13.78 3.96
C GLU A 100 0.31 13.22 5.17
N ALA A 101 -0.57 12.25 4.91
CA ALA A 101 -1.29 11.56 5.96
C ALA A 101 -0.33 10.81 6.89
N GLU A 102 -0.72 10.68 8.15
CA GLU A 102 -0.01 9.78 9.06
C GLU A 102 -0.17 8.33 8.58
N GLY A 103 0.95 7.62 8.39
CA GLY A 103 0.97 6.28 7.80
C GLY A 103 1.20 6.24 6.28
N ILE A 104 1.38 7.39 5.63
CA ILE A 104 1.96 7.48 4.28
C ILE A 104 3.46 7.78 4.43
N PRO A 105 4.34 7.04 3.75
CA PRO A 105 5.77 7.32 3.76
C PRO A 105 6.02 8.70 3.15
N LYS A 106 6.72 9.58 3.87
CA LYS A 106 7.11 10.89 3.36
C LYS A 106 7.76 10.73 1.98
N ALA A 107 7.09 11.20 0.95
CA ALA A 107 7.65 11.17 -0.40
C ALA A 107 8.84 12.12 -0.45
N GLU A 108 9.96 11.65 -1.02
CA GLU A 108 10.99 12.56 -1.47
C GLU A 108 10.42 13.41 -2.59
N ILE A 109 10.52 14.73 -2.44
CA ILE A 109 10.06 15.65 -3.47
C ILE A 109 11.08 15.71 -4.60
N SER A 110 10.61 15.68 -5.83
CA SER A 110 11.48 15.93 -6.97
C SER A 110 11.88 17.42 -7.03
N ASN A 111 13.01 17.71 -7.68
CA ASN A 111 13.44 19.10 -7.89
C ASN A 111 12.38 19.90 -8.69
N SER A 112 11.64 19.28 -9.61
CA SER A 112 10.60 19.96 -10.36
C SER A 112 9.39 20.31 -9.48
N GLN A 113 8.94 19.39 -8.61
CA GLN A 113 7.86 19.64 -7.65
C GLN A 113 8.25 20.75 -6.67
N ARG A 114 9.49 20.74 -6.20
CA ARG A 114 10.05 21.80 -5.36
C ARG A 114 9.95 23.15 -6.03
N LEU A 115 10.47 23.27 -7.26
CA LEU A 115 10.45 24.52 -8.02
C LEU A 115 9.02 25.01 -8.25
N GLN A 116 8.09 24.10 -8.56
CA GLN A 116 6.68 24.43 -8.74
C GLN A 116 6.06 25.00 -7.46
N LEU A 117 6.36 24.42 -6.29
CA LEU A 117 5.87 24.93 -5.00
C LEU A 117 6.52 26.27 -4.63
N GLU A 118 7.80 26.46 -4.94
CA GLU A 118 8.50 27.74 -4.77
C GLU A 118 7.88 28.83 -5.67
N GLU A 119 7.56 28.52 -6.92
CA GLU A 119 6.84 29.42 -7.83
C GLU A 119 5.43 29.72 -7.34
N MET A 120 4.66 28.70 -6.95
CA MET A 120 3.31 28.90 -6.41
C MET A 120 3.32 29.85 -5.20
N LYS A 121 4.29 29.66 -4.29
CA LYS A 121 4.49 30.57 -3.15
C LYS A 121 4.83 31.99 -3.61
N ARG A 122 5.78 32.15 -4.54
CA ARG A 122 6.22 33.45 -5.05
C ARG A 122 5.08 34.21 -5.73
N ASP A 123 4.28 33.50 -6.51
CA ASP A 123 3.20 34.07 -7.32
C ASP A 123 1.89 34.23 -6.51
N GLY A 124 1.87 33.82 -5.23
CA GLY A 124 0.67 33.85 -4.38
C GLY A 124 -0.44 32.90 -4.84
N ARG A 125 -0.10 31.85 -5.57
CA ARG A 125 -1.06 30.83 -6.04
C ARG A 125 -1.45 29.90 -4.90
N SER A 126 -2.71 29.44 -4.91
CA SER A 126 -3.19 28.45 -3.97
C SER A 126 -2.74 27.04 -4.32
N ILE A 127 -2.64 26.21 -3.28
CA ILE A 127 -2.48 24.75 -3.37
C ILE A 127 -3.77 24.06 -2.95
N ALA A 128 -4.05 22.91 -3.55
CA ALA A 128 -5.19 22.08 -3.19
C ALA A 128 -4.86 21.24 -1.96
N ILE A 129 -5.70 21.31 -0.93
CA ILE A 129 -5.61 20.50 0.28
C ILE A 129 -6.90 19.72 0.51
N LYS A 130 -6.84 18.74 1.40
CA LYS A 130 -8.02 18.13 2.00
C LYS A 130 -8.05 18.40 3.49
N TYR A 131 -9.21 18.75 4.03
CA TYR A 131 -9.39 18.98 5.47
C TYR A 131 -10.52 18.11 6.02
N ASN A 132 -10.39 17.74 7.29
CA ASN A 132 -11.40 16.98 8.00
C ASN A 132 -12.58 17.90 8.37
N PRO A 133 -13.80 17.69 7.84
CA PRO A 133 -14.94 18.55 8.14
C PRO A 133 -15.38 18.48 9.62
N LYS A 134 -15.05 17.40 10.34
CA LYS A 134 -15.35 17.24 11.77
C LYS A 134 -14.33 17.93 12.67
N ASN A 135 -13.10 18.10 12.18
CA ASN A 135 -12.02 18.82 12.87
C ASN A 135 -11.20 19.61 11.84
N PRO A 136 -11.59 20.85 11.52
CA PRO A 136 -10.95 21.62 10.45
C PRO A 136 -9.48 21.93 10.68
N SER A 137 -8.95 21.75 11.89
CA SER A 137 -7.51 21.86 12.19
C SER A 137 -6.69 20.71 11.61
N ASP A 138 -7.33 19.59 11.26
CA ASP A 138 -6.68 18.45 10.60
C ASP A 138 -6.84 18.58 9.08
N SER A 139 -5.72 18.67 8.39
CA SER A 139 -5.65 18.79 6.93
C SER A 139 -4.36 18.18 6.39
N VAL A 140 -4.35 17.98 5.08
CA VAL A 140 -3.25 17.31 4.37
C VAL A 140 -3.12 17.87 2.95
N TYR A 141 -1.89 17.97 2.46
CA TYR A 141 -1.54 18.33 1.09
C TYR A 141 -0.99 17.10 0.34
N LEU A 142 -1.80 16.49 -0.52
CA LEU A 142 -1.33 15.34 -1.30
C LEU A 142 -0.42 15.81 -2.45
N ILE A 143 0.87 15.48 -2.36
CA ILE A 143 1.90 15.90 -3.33
C ILE A 143 1.61 15.31 -4.71
N ASP A 144 1.33 14.01 -4.78
CA ASP A 144 0.89 13.36 -6.01
C ASP A 144 -0.48 12.70 -5.82
N PRO A 145 -1.53 13.15 -6.55
CA PRO A 145 -2.85 12.52 -6.48
C PRO A 145 -2.84 11.05 -6.93
N ASN A 146 -1.81 10.61 -7.66
CA ASN A 146 -1.65 9.23 -8.10
C ASN A 146 -1.00 8.32 -7.07
N GLU A 147 -0.52 8.82 -5.93
CA GLU A 147 0.04 7.98 -4.86
C GLU A 147 -0.93 6.91 -4.38
N ILE A 148 -2.24 7.17 -4.47
CA ILE A 148 -3.26 6.19 -4.16
C ILE A 148 -3.20 4.98 -5.10
N TYR A 149 -2.91 5.18 -6.39
CA TYR A 149 -2.75 4.09 -7.35
C TYR A 149 -1.49 3.27 -7.07
N TYR A 150 -0.36 3.94 -6.79
CA TYR A 150 0.87 3.25 -6.40
C TYR A 150 0.69 2.44 -5.11
N THR A 151 0.00 3.01 -4.13
CA THR A 151 -0.35 2.33 -2.88
C THR A 151 -1.25 1.13 -3.14
N LEU A 152 -2.27 1.26 -3.99
CA LEU A 152 -3.15 0.14 -4.36
C LEU A 152 -2.38 -1.00 -5.04
N VAL A 153 -1.45 -0.68 -5.94
CA VAL A 153 -0.59 -1.69 -6.59
C VAL A 153 0.26 -2.41 -5.55
N LEU A 154 0.89 -1.67 -4.63
CA LEU A 154 1.67 -2.25 -3.53
C LEU A 154 0.81 -3.15 -2.63
N VAL A 155 -0.42 -2.74 -2.36
CA VAL A 155 -1.36 -3.56 -1.56
C VAL A 155 -1.68 -4.85 -2.27
N ILE A 156 -2.08 -4.80 -3.54
CA ILE A 156 -2.41 -5.99 -4.33
C ILE A 156 -1.23 -6.96 -4.35
N PHE A 157 -0.03 -6.43 -4.59
CA PHE A 157 1.20 -7.22 -4.58
C PHE A 157 1.47 -7.86 -3.21
N SER A 158 1.36 -7.08 -2.13
CA SER A 158 1.59 -7.57 -0.77
C SER A 158 0.61 -8.66 -0.35
N LEU A 159 -0.68 -8.49 -0.68
CA LEU A 159 -1.73 -9.48 -0.41
C LEU A 159 -1.50 -10.74 -1.24
N TYR A 160 -1.18 -10.59 -2.53
CA TYR A 160 -0.88 -11.72 -3.40
C TYR A 160 0.32 -12.54 -2.88
N SER A 161 1.40 -11.86 -2.50
CA SER A 161 2.58 -12.51 -1.91
C SER A 161 2.21 -13.27 -0.63
N LEU A 162 1.46 -12.65 0.29
CA LEU A 162 1.06 -13.29 1.54
C LEU A 162 0.15 -14.51 1.29
N LEU A 163 -0.81 -14.39 0.37
CA LEU A 163 -1.72 -15.46 0.00
C LEU A 163 -0.98 -16.67 -0.57
N ILE A 164 0.07 -16.46 -1.36
CA ILE A 164 0.90 -17.56 -1.87
C ILE A 164 1.55 -18.34 -0.70
N TYR A 165 2.14 -17.65 0.27
CA TYR A 165 2.74 -18.32 1.43
C TYR A 165 1.70 -19.08 2.25
N ILE A 166 0.54 -18.47 2.53
CA ILE A 166 -0.56 -19.13 3.24
C ILE A 166 -1.04 -20.37 2.48
N PHE A 167 -1.24 -20.26 1.17
CA PHE A 167 -1.68 -21.35 0.32
C PHE A 167 -0.70 -22.54 0.35
N VAL A 168 0.60 -22.28 0.25
CA VAL A 168 1.65 -23.30 0.35
C VAL A 168 1.62 -24.01 1.72
N ILE A 169 1.47 -23.24 2.81
CA ILE A 169 1.36 -23.80 4.17
C ILE A 169 0.12 -24.69 4.28
N VAL A 170 -1.04 -24.23 3.81
CA VAL A 170 -2.30 -24.98 3.86
C VAL A 170 -2.21 -26.30 3.10
N ILE A 171 -1.67 -26.28 1.86
CA ILE A 171 -1.49 -27.51 1.06
C ILE A 171 -0.63 -28.53 1.83
N LYS A 172 0.46 -28.08 2.45
CA LYS A 172 1.35 -28.96 3.20
C LYS A 172 0.70 -29.53 4.44
N LEU A 173 -0.03 -28.71 5.21
CA LEU A 173 -0.79 -29.19 6.35
C LEU A 173 -1.84 -30.22 5.95
N MET A 174 -2.56 -29.99 4.84
CA MET A 174 -3.55 -30.95 4.32
C MET A 174 -2.92 -32.28 3.90
N LYS A 175 -1.75 -32.26 3.24
CA LYS A 175 -1.00 -33.48 2.88
C LYS A 175 -0.53 -34.22 4.13
N TYR A 176 -0.06 -33.51 5.15
CA TYR A 176 0.37 -34.11 6.41
C TYR A 176 -0.79 -34.81 7.14
N MET A 177 -1.95 -34.14 7.26
CA MET A 177 -3.14 -34.73 7.91
C MET A 177 -3.62 -35.99 7.20
N LYS A 178 -3.68 -35.99 5.86
CA LYS A 178 -4.08 -37.18 5.08
C LYS A 178 -3.16 -38.39 5.29
N ASN A 179 -1.88 -38.16 5.52
CA ASN A 179 -0.92 -39.24 5.79
C ASN A 179 -1.03 -39.77 7.22
N CYS A 180 -1.53 -38.97 8.17
CA CYS A 180 -1.82 -39.42 9.53
C CYS A 180 -3.09 -40.26 9.61
N ASP A 181 -4.11 -39.97 8.79
CA ASP A 181 -5.36 -40.76 8.75
C ASP A 181 -5.19 -42.12 8.06
N ALA A 182 -4.07 -42.34 7.36
CA ALA A 182 -3.76 -43.57 6.64
C ALA A 182 -2.94 -44.59 7.47
N HIS A 183 -2.59 -44.24 8.72
CA HIS A 183 -1.84 -45.06 9.67
C HIS A 183 -2.66 -45.35 10.91
#